data_AF-A0A9P6KBY6-F1
#
_entry.id   AF-A0A9P6KBY6-F1
#
_cell.length_a   1.000
_cell.length_b   1.000
_cell.length_c   1.000
_cell.angle_alpha   90.00
_cell.angle_beta   90.00
_cell.angle_gamma   90.00
#
_symmetry.space_group_name_H-M   'P 1'
#
loop_
_entity.id
_entity.type
_entity.pdbx_description
1 polymer ?
#
loop_
_entity_poly.entity_id
_entity_poly.type
_entity_poly.pdbx_seq_one_letter_code
_entity_poly.pdbx_strand_id
1 'polypeptide(L)'
;MASHKIAKTGTADEIELAVAQALFDLENNVADLKKELKPLQIASAKEIETGSGKKAIIVFVPVPQLKAFHKIQQRLTRELEKKFSDRHIVFVAQRRIMAKPTRTSRVKQQRPRSRTLTSVHEKLLEDLVYPTEITGKRTRVQTDQKRIIKV
;
A
#
# COMPACT_ATOMS: atom_id res chain seq x y z
N MET A 1 -18.26 9.07 10.74
CA MET A 1 -18.19 9.59 9.36
C MET A 1 -17.08 8.88 8.62
N ALA A 2 -17.30 8.48 7.37
CA ALA A 2 -16.30 7.77 6.55
C ALA A 2 -15.02 8.59 6.32
N SER A 3 -15.12 9.93 6.32
CA SER A 3 -13.99 10.85 6.19
C SER A 3 -12.89 10.64 7.25
N HIS A 4 -13.23 10.18 8.46
CA HIS A 4 -12.24 9.91 9.53
C HIS A 4 -11.33 8.71 9.24
N LYS A 5 -11.67 7.89 8.24
CA LYS A 5 -10.79 6.81 7.77
C LYS A 5 -9.67 7.32 6.87
N ILE A 6 -9.74 8.56 6.38
CA ILE A 6 -8.70 9.14 5.54
C ILE A 6 -7.79 10.00 6.43
N ALA A 7 -6.50 9.68 6.48
CA ALA A 7 -5.50 10.41 7.26
C ALA A 7 -5.02 11.72 6.60
N LYS A 8 -5.42 11.96 5.34
CA LYS A 8 -5.05 13.13 4.54
C LYS A 8 -5.91 14.34 4.92
N THR A 9 -5.29 15.51 5.03
CA THR A 9 -5.95 16.79 5.37
C THR A 9 -6.45 17.59 4.16
N GLY A 10 -6.39 17.02 2.95
CA GLY A 10 -6.78 17.68 1.69
C GLY A 10 -8.07 17.12 1.11
N THR A 11 -8.46 17.60 -0.08
CA THR A 11 -9.59 17.05 -0.82
C THR A 11 -9.35 15.56 -1.13
N ALA A 12 -10.35 14.75 -0.80
CA ALA A 12 -10.36 13.32 -1.04
C ALA A 12 -10.87 13.05 -2.45
N ASP A 13 -10.19 12.14 -3.15
CA ASP A 13 -10.60 11.72 -4.49
C ASP A 13 -11.83 10.81 -4.43
N GLU A 14 -12.57 10.66 -5.53
CA GLU A 14 -13.80 9.84 -5.55
C GLU A 14 -13.54 8.38 -5.13
N ILE A 15 -12.41 7.83 -5.58
CA ILE A 15 -11.96 6.48 -5.21
C ILE A 15 -11.59 6.41 -3.72
N GLU A 16 -10.95 7.45 -3.17
CA GLU A 16 -10.60 7.50 -1.75
C GLU A 16 -11.86 7.51 -0.87
N LEU A 17 -12.88 8.26 -1.27
CA LEU A 17 -14.18 8.30 -0.60
C LEU A 17 -14.91 6.96 -0.69
N ALA A 18 -14.92 6.32 -1.87
CA ALA A 18 -15.53 5.01 -2.05
C ALA A 18 -14.88 3.94 -1.16
N VAL A 19 -13.54 3.89 -1.11
CA VAL A 19 -12.81 2.95 -0.24
C VAL A 19 -13.03 3.28 1.25
N ALA A 20 -13.03 4.56 1.62
CA ALA A 20 -13.29 4.98 3.00
C ALA A 20 -14.70 4.62 3.48
N GLN A 21 -15.70 4.79 2.61
CA GLN A 21 -17.07 4.37 2.88
C GLN A 21 -17.15 2.85 3.02
N ALA A 22 -16.52 2.11 2.10
CA ALA A 22 -16.49 0.66 2.15
C ALA A 22 -15.89 0.13 3.46
N LEU A 23 -14.79 0.73 3.95
CA LEU A 23 -14.18 0.41 5.23
C LEU A 23 -15.08 0.75 6.42
N PHE A 24 -15.81 1.87 6.35
CA PHE A 24 -16.75 2.27 7.39
C PHE A 24 -17.94 1.30 7.50
N ASP A 25 -18.53 0.85 6.40
CA ASP A 25 -19.62 -0.13 6.52
C ASP A 25 -19.09 -1.49 6.99
N LEU A 26 -17.86 -1.88 6.63
CA LEU A 26 -17.27 -3.12 7.15
C LEU A 26 -17.04 -3.07 8.66
N GLU A 27 -16.65 -1.90 9.20
CA GLU A 27 -16.56 -1.68 10.64
C GLU A 27 -17.91 -1.88 11.35
N ASN A 28 -19.01 -1.49 10.71
CA ASN A 28 -20.35 -1.57 11.31
C ASN A 28 -21.02 -2.95 11.12
N ASN A 29 -20.81 -3.56 9.96
CA ASN A 29 -21.50 -4.79 9.57
C ASN A 29 -20.79 -6.05 10.08
N VAL A 30 -19.48 -6.01 10.33
CA VAL A 30 -18.70 -7.17 10.79
C VAL A 30 -18.17 -6.93 12.20
N ALA A 31 -18.83 -7.55 13.19
CA ALA A 31 -18.52 -7.38 14.61
C ALA A 31 -17.06 -7.74 14.96
N ASP A 32 -16.50 -8.76 14.32
CA ASP A 32 -15.11 -9.20 14.52
C ASP A 32 -14.08 -8.15 14.09
N LEU A 33 -14.33 -7.49 12.96
CA LEU A 33 -13.39 -6.52 12.36
C LEU A 33 -13.52 -5.15 13.02
N LYS A 34 -14.62 -4.86 13.71
CA LYS A 34 -14.90 -3.55 14.32
C LYS A 34 -13.78 -3.07 15.24
N LYS A 35 -13.30 -3.92 16.14
CA LYS A 35 -12.24 -3.56 17.11
C LYS A 35 -10.92 -3.22 16.43
N GLU A 36 -10.60 -3.96 15.36
CA GLU A 36 -9.32 -3.84 14.65
C GLU A 36 -9.36 -2.71 13.62
N LEU A 37 -10.49 -2.49 12.95
CA LEU A 37 -10.66 -1.43 11.95
C LEU A 37 -10.86 -0.05 12.53
N LYS A 38 -11.50 0.09 13.71
CA LYS A 38 -11.78 1.39 14.34
C LYS A 38 -10.57 2.35 14.38
N PRO A 39 -9.37 1.94 14.84
CA PRO A 39 -8.20 2.82 14.89
C PRO A 39 -7.47 2.99 13.55
N LEU A 40 -7.82 2.22 12.52
CA LEU A 40 -7.11 2.19 11.26
C LEU A 40 -7.57 3.29 10.31
N GLN A 41 -6.59 3.85 9.59
CA GLN A 41 -6.78 4.88 8.58
C GLN A 41 -6.02 4.52 7.31
N ILE A 42 -6.49 5.05 6.19
CA ILE A 42 -5.81 5.00 4.89
C ILE A 42 -5.20 6.37 4.59
N ALA A 43 -4.04 6.37 3.94
CA ALA A 43 -3.38 7.59 3.50
C ALA A 43 -3.95 8.08 2.17
N SER A 44 -4.13 7.16 1.21
CA SER A 44 -4.70 7.43 -0.11
C SER A 44 -5.11 6.12 -0.78
N ALA A 45 -5.85 6.22 -1.88
CA ALA A 45 -6.20 5.08 -2.73
C ALA A 45 -6.01 5.48 -4.20
N LYS A 46 -5.52 4.54 -5.02
CA LYS A 46 -5.34 4.76 -6.46
C LYS A 46 -5.83 3.56 -7.24
N GLU A 47 -6.52 3.81 -8.34
CA GLU A 47 -6.88 2.78 -9.30
C GLU A 47 -5.83 2.70 -10.41
N ILE A 48 -5.45 1.48 -10.77
CA ILE A 48 -4.49 1.17 -11.84
C ILE A 48 -5.09 0.10 -12.73
N GLU A 49 -4.95 0.23 -14.04
CA GLU A 49 -5.31 -0.81 -14.98
C GLU A 49 -4.25 -1.92 -14.97
N THR A 50 -4.68 -3.13 -14.64
CA THR A 50 -3.83 -4.32 -14.78
C THR A 50 -3.97 -4.85 -16.20
N GLY A 51 -2.86 -5.33 -16.77
CA GLY A 51 -2.89 -5.96 -18.10
C GLY A 51 -3.98 -7.03 -18.17
N SER A 52 -4.66 -7.13 -19.32
CA SER A 52 -5.86 -7.97 -19.56
C SER A 52 -7.21 -7.35 -19.15
N GLY A 53 -7.32 -6.01 -19.12
CA GLY A 53 -8.60 -5.30 -18.98
C GLY A 53 -9.23 -5.33 -17.59
N LYS A 54 -8.52 -5.88 -16.60
CA LYS A 54 -8.90 -5.84 -15.19
C LYS A 54 -8.34 -4.59 -14.53
N LYS A 55 -8.98 -4.09 -13.48
CA LYS A 55 -8.48 -2.94 -12.72
C LYS A 55 -8.06 -3.40 -11.32
N ALA A 56 -7.13 -2.67 -10.70
CA ALA A 56 -6.70 -2.91 -9.33
C ALA A 56 -6.74 -1.61 -8.54
N ILE A 57 -7.21 -1.68 -7.30
CA ILE A 57 -7.19 -0.56 -6.36
C ILE A 57 -6.02 -0.79 -5.39
N ILE A 58 -5.07 0.12 -5.43
CA ILE A 58 -3.96 0.17 -4.48
C ILE A 58 -4.37 1.10 -3.33
N VAL A 59 -4.47 0.53 -2.14
CA VAL A 59 -4.76 1.26 -0.91
C VAL A 59 -3.45 1.55 -0.19
N PHE A 60 -3.11 2.83 -0.06
CA PHE A 60 -1.93 3.28 0.65
C PHE A 60 -2.22 3.39 2.14
N VAL A 61 -1.48 2.63 2.95
CA VAL A 61 -1.61 2.57 4.40
C VAL A 61 -0.45 3.33 5.07
N PRO A 62 -0.69 4.14 6.11
CA PRO A 62 0.40 4.73 6.89
C PRO A 62 1.32 3.65 7.49
N VAL A 63 2.64 3.81 7.33
CA VAL A 63 3.65 2.82 7.80
C VAL A 63 3.44 2.34 9.24
N PRO A 64 3.08 3.19 10.23
CA PRO A 64 2.85 2.72 11.60
C PRO A 64 1.68 1.73 11.74
N GLN A 65 0.67 1.83 10.87
CA GLN A 65 -0.55 1.02 10.90
C GLN A 65 -0.45 -0.26 10.07
N LEU A 66 0.60 -0.39 9.24
CA LEU A 66 0.81 -1.54 8.35
C LEU A 66 0.70 -2.89 9.07
N LYS A 67 1.35 -3.05 10.23
CA LYS A 67 1.32 -4.31 10.99
C LYS A 67 -0.10 -4.71 11.41
N ALA A 68 -0.93 -3.73 11.77
CA ALA A 68 -2.31 -3.98 12.14
C ALA A 68 -3.16 -4.35 10.90
N PHE A 69 -2.91 -3.72 9.75
CA PHE A 69 -3.53 -4.13 8.49
C PHE A 69 -3.13 -5.55 8.09
N HIS A 70 -1.86 -5.93 8.20
CA HIS A 70 -1.38 -7.28 7.87
C HIS A 70 -2.09 -8.38 8.66
N LYS A 71 -2.40 -8.13 9.94
CA LYS A 71 -3.13 -9.08 10.79
C LYS A 71 -4.53 -9.42 10.24
N ILE A 72 -5.20 -8.43 9.66
CA ILE A 72 -6.58 -8.56 9.15
C ILE A 72 -6.67 -8.70 7.63
N GLN A 73 -5.54 -8.55 6.93
CA GLN A 73 -5.49 -8.34 5.49
C GLN A 73 -6.19 -9.44 4.69
N GLN A 74 -6.05 -10.71 5.08
CA GLN A 74 -6.66 -11.82 4.34
C GLN A 74 -8.20 -11.79 4.38
N ARG A 75 -8.81 -11.38 5.51
CA ARG A 75 -10.27 -11.24 5.62
C ARG A 75 -10.72 -9.93 4.96
N LEU A 76 -9.99 -8.85 5.21
CA LEU A 76 -10.27 -7.51 4.69
C LEU A 76 -10.27 -7.47 3.15
N THR A 77 -9.26 -8.08 2.51
CA THR A 77 -9.15 -8.18 1.05
C THR A 77 -10.38 -8.87 0.46
N ARG A 78 -10.78 -10.03 0.99
CA ARG A 78 -11.98 -10.76 0.54
C ARG A 78 -13.26 -9.94 0.66
N GLU A 79 -13.46 -9.26 1.79
CA GLU A 79 -14.66 -8.45 2.00
C GLU A 79 -14.72 -7.21 1.11
N LEU A 80 -13.57 -6.57 0.84
CA LEU A 80 -13.51 -5.44 -0.06
C LEU A 80 -13.62 -5.88 -1.53
N GLU A 81 -13.04 -7.01 -1.93
CA GLU A 81 -13.19 -7.55 -3.29
C GLU A 81 -14.65 -7.92 -3.61
N LYS A 82 -15.45 -8.32 -2.61
CA LYS A 82 -16.91 -8.49 -2.78
C LYS A 82 -17.62 -7.17 -3.13
N LYS A 83 -17.20 -6.06 -2.52
CA LYS A 83 -17.80 -4.72 -2.77
C LYS A 83 -17.32 -4.11 -4.08
N PHE A 84 -16.08 -4.35 -4.44
CA PHE A 84 -15.46 -3.88 -5.68
C PHE A 84 -15.30 -5.07 -6.63
N SER A 85 -16.41 -5.52 -7.22
CA SER A 85 -16.41 -6.60 -8.21
C SER A 85 -15.45 -6.29 -9.37
N ASP A 86 -14.72 -7.31 -9.82
CA ASP A 86 -13.73 -7.24 -10.91
C ASP A 86 -12.51 -6.34 -10.64
N ARG A 87 -12.33 -5.86 -9.40
CA ARG A 87 -11.14 -5.09 -8.99
C ARG A 87 -10.34 -5.81 -7.92
N HIS A 88 -9.06 -6.03 -8.19
CA HIS A 88 -8.14 -6.57 -7.18
C HIS A 88 -7.73 -5.49 -6.19
N ILE A 89 -7.70 -5.82 -4.90
CA ILE A 89 -7.37 -4.85 -3.86
C ILE A 89 -6.05 -5.23 -3.21
N VAL A 90 -5.09 -4.29 -3.25
CA VAL A 90 -3.76 -4.50 -2.69
C VAL A 90 -3.43 -3.40 -1.71
N PHE A 91 -2.90 -3.80 -0.55
CA PHE A 91 -2.46 -2.88 0.50
C PHE A 91 -0.96 -2.62 0.36
N VAL A 92 -0.58 -1.35 0.30
CA VAL A 92 0.82 -0.94 0.20
C VAL A 92 1.09 0.15 1.22
N ALA A 93 2.23 0.11 1.91
CA ALA A 93 2.55 1.18 2.83
C ALA A 93 2.98 2.47 2.10
N GLN A 94 2.48 3.60 2.58
CA GLN A 94 2.89 4.93 2.13
C GLN A 94 4.30 5.25 2.62
N ARG A 95 5.33 4.87 1.85
CA ARG A 95 6.74 5.10 2.19
C ARG A 95 7.28 6.34 1.47
N ARG A 96 7.96 7.22 2.21
CA ARG A 96 8.63 8.40 1.66
C ARG A 96 10.07 8.08 1.25
N ILE A 97 10.38 8.28 -0.03
CA ILE A 97 11.76 8.25 -0.53
C ILE A 97 12.38 9.63 -0.31
N MET A 98 13.53 9.68 0.36
CA MET A 98 14.33 10.91 0.43
C MET A 98 15.36 10.92 -0.69
N ALA A 99 15.72 12.09 -1.22
CA ALA A 99 16.75 12.19 -2.25
C ALA A 99 18.13 11.77 -1.71
N LYS A 100 19.01 11.30 -2.59
CA LYS A 100 20.42 11.06 -2.23
C LYS A 100 21.08 12.43 -1.99
N PRO A 101 21.74 12.65 -0.83
CA PRO A 101 22.45 13.90 -0.60
C PRO A 101 23.57 14.04 -1.64
N THR A 102 23.56 15.15 -2.36
CA THR A 102 24.62 15.55 -3.30
C THR A 102 25.67 16.38 -2.56
N ARG A 103 26.84 16.61 -3.19
CA ARG A 103 27.90 17.48 -2.62
C ARG A 103 27.41 18.90 -2.30
N THR A 104 26.40 19.39 -3.02
CA THR A 104 25.78 20.72 -2.82
C THR A 104 24.61 20.72 -1.85
N SER A 105 24.20 19.55 -1.34
CA SER A 105 23.02 19.45 -0.48
C SER A 105 23.30 20.03 0.91
N ARG A 106 22.44 20.94 1.38
CA ARG A 106 22.55 21.58 2.70
C ARG A 106 21.94 20.74 3.84
N VAL A 107 21.83 19.41 3.64
CA VAL A 107 21.16 18.52 4.59
C VAL A 107 22.11 18.21 5.75
N LYS A 108 21.78 18.70 6.95
CA LYS A 108 22.59 18.47 8.16
C LYS A 108 22.45 17.06 8.74
N GLN A 109 21.30 16.42 8.51
CA GLN A 109 20.97 15.11 9.08
C GLN A 109 21.32 13.99 8.10
N GLN A 110 21.89 12.90 8.62
CA GLN A 110 22.16 11.70 7.82
C GLN A 110 20.84 11.11 7.29
N ARG A 111 20.82 10.68 6.03
CA ARG A 111 19.65 10.03 5.42
C ARG A 111 19.45 8.61 6.00
N PRO A 112 18.33 8.30 6.68
CA PRO A 112 18.00 6.93 7.06
C PRO A 112 17.98 5.95 5.88
N ARG A 113 18.55 4.76 6.08
CA ARG A 113 18.53 3.67 5.08
C ARG A 113 17.10 3.25 4.70
N SER A 114 16.17 3.28 5.64
CA SER A 114 14.75 2.94 5.45
C SER A 114 14.01 3.86 4.47
N ARG A 115 14.55 5.05 4.19
CA ARG A 115 13.98 6.02 3.24
C ARG A 115 14.82 6.17 1.98
N THR A 116 15.53 5.10 1.60
CA THR A 116 16.26 5.01 0.34
C THR A 116 15.41 4.41 -0.77
N LEU A 117 15.69 4.77 -2.03
CA LEU A 117 14.94 4.27 -3.19
C LEU A 117 14.94 2.74 -3.24
N THR A 118 16.11 2.12 -3.06
CA THR A 118 16.26 0.67 -3.08
C THR A 118 15.47 -0.01 -1.97
N SER A 119 15.63 0.44 -0.73
CA SER A 119 14.92 -0.13 0.43
C SER A 119 13.40 0.03 0.32
N VAL A 120 12.92 1.17 -0.18
CA VAL A 120 11.48 1.40 -0.37
C VAL A 120 10.91 0.49 -1.45
N HIS A 121 11.60 0.29 -2.58
CA HIS A 121 11.13 -0.62 -3.63
C HIS A 121 11.17 -2.10 -3.21
N GLU A 122 12.13 -2.51 -2.39
CA GLU A 122 12.15 -3.85 -1.79
C GLU A 122 10.94 -4.07 -0.87
N LYS A 123 10.68 -3.12 0.02
CA LYS A 123 9.52 -3.20 0.93
C LYS A 123 8.18 -3.06 0.22
N LEU A 124 8.12 -2.33 -0.90
CA LEU A 124 6.92 -2.30 -1.73
C LEU A 124 6.64 -3.69 -2.33
N LEU A 125 7.68 -4.39 -2.78
CA LEU A 125 7.54 -5.74 -3.31
C LEU A 125 7.02 -6.73 -2.25
N GLU A 126 7.55 -6.66 -1.03
CA GLU A 126 7.07 -7.46 0.11
C GLU A 126 5.59 -7.20 0.43
N ASP A 127 5.16 -5.94 0.44
CA ASP A 127 3.75 -5.61 0.70
C ASP A 127 2.81 -6.16 -0.39
N LEU A 128 3.23 -6.12 -1.66
CA LEU A 128 2.43 -6.60 -2.79
C LEU A 128 2.14 -8.10 -2.73
N VAL A 129 3.06 -8.89 -2.16
CA VAL A 129 2.93 -10.36 -2.12
C VAL A 129 2.39 -10.88 -0.79
N TYR A 130 2.14 -10.02 0.20
CA TYR A 130 1.56 -10.44 1.48
C TYR A 130 0.21 -11.14 1.26
N PRO A 131 -0.07 -12.32 1.85
CA PRO A 131 0.59 -12.92 3.03
C PRO A 131 1.79 -13.84 2.72
N THR A 132 2.12 -14.02 1.43
CA THR A 132 3.25 -14.87 1.05
C THR A 132 4.56 -14.12 1.20
N GLU A 133 5.62 -14.84 1.59
CA GLU A 133 6.94 -14.28 1.75
C GLU A 133 7.81 -14.57 0.52
N ILE A 134 8.71 -13.63 0.21
CA ILE A 134 9.67 -13.80 -0.88
C ILE A 134 10.80 -14.70 -0.41
N THR A 135 10.86 -15.93 -0.92
CA THR A 135 11.91 -16.90 -0.57
C THR A 135 13.22 -16.69 -1.34
N GLY A 136 13.15 -16.04 -2.51
CA GLY A 136 14.31 -15.75 -3.33
C GLY A 136 14.09 -14.54 -4.22
N LYS A 137 15.17 -13.83 -4.55
CA LYS A 137 15.15 -12.73 -5.51
C LYS A 137 16.44 -12.74 -6.30
N ARG A 138 16.34 -12.79 -7.62
CA ARG A 138 17.48 -12.81 -8.55
C ARG A 138 17.31 -11.74 -9.61
N THR A 139 18.38 -11.03 -9.93
CA THR A 139 18.39 -10.07 -11.04
C THR A 139 19.17 -10.68 -12.20
N ARG A 140 18.48 -10.97 -13.30
CA ARG A 140 19.13 -11.34 -14.56
C ARG A 140 19.47 -10.07 -15.33
N VAL A 141 20.72 -9.92 -15.74
CA VAL A 141 21.16 -8.85 -16.64
C VAL A 141 21.31 -9.46 -18.04
N GLN A 142 20.61 -8.88 -19.02
CA GLN A 142 20.71 -9.29 -20.43
C GLN A 142 21.94 -8.63 -21.10
N THR A 143 22.32 -9.11 -22.29
CA THR A 143 23.39 -8.53 -23.11
C THR A 143 23.17 -7.05 -23.39
N ASP A 144 21.90 -6.65 -23.56
CA ASP A 144 21.48 -5.27 -23.79
C ASP A 144 21.43 -4.43 -22.49
N GLN A 145 22.07 -4.90 -21.42
CA GLN A 145 22.09 -4.33 -20.06
C GLN A 145 20.72 -4.22 -19.36
N LYS A 146 19.63 -4.67 -20.01
CA LYS A 146 18.30 -4.74 -19.40
C LYS A 146 18.32 -5.66 -18.19
N ARG A 147 17.79 -5.15 -17.06
CA ARG A 147 17.69 -5.88 -15.80
C ARG A 147 16.28 -6.44 -15.65
N ILE A 148 16.19 -7.75 -15.50
CA ILE A 148 14.94 -8.47 -15.21
C ILE A 148 15.02 -8.99 -13.79
N ILE A 149 14.12 -8.52 -12.93
CA ILE A 149 14.00 -9.00 -11.56
C ILE A 149 13.09 -10.22 -11.58
N LYS A 150 13.60 -11.35 -11.09
CA LYS A 150 12.84 -12.57 -10.82
C LYS A 150 12.68 -12.67 -9.31
N VAL A 151 11.43 -12.65 -8.86
CA VAL A 151 11.00 -12.81 -7.47
C VAL A 151 10.32 -14.17 -7.39
#